data_AF-X7FFJ2-F1
#
_entry.id   AF-X7FFJ2-F1
#
_cell.length_a   1.000
_cell.length_b   1.000
_cell.length_c   1.000
_cell.angle_alpha   90.00
_cell.angle_beta   90.00
_cell.angle_gamma   90.00
#
_symmetry.space_group_name_H-M   'P 1'
#
loop_
_entity.id
_entity.type
_entity.pdbx_description
1 polymer ?
#
loop_
_entity_poly.entity_id
_entity_poly.type
_entity_poly.pdbx_seq_one_letter_code
_entity_poly.pdbx_strand_id
1 'polypeptide(L)'
;FSGEQVSSAELVGKTLEKLNGAGVRIAPDDFGTGYASLFHLRNYPVDVVKIDRSFVQGIGSGKGNRAIISAVIGLSESFGVQVVAEGIETKEQADFLRQAGCMVGQGFLFFSPVAAKRVPGLMDELPARQVMPTSFSSNTVSLVDKSSPGDGAGLSALRNDGTRVSRR
;
A
#
# COMPACT_ATOMS: atom_id res chain seq x y z
N PHE A 1 3.99 19.12 -41.86
CA PHE A 1 3.22 18.92 -40.61
C PHE A 1 3.21 17.44 -40.27
N SER A 2 4.23 16.97 -39.55
CA SER A 2 4.25 15.63 -38.97
C SER A 2 3.50 15.67 -37.64
N GLY A 3 2.21 15.36 -37.65
CA GLY A 3 1.43 15.21 -36.43
C GLY A 3 1.88 13.96 -35.69
N GLU A 4 2.63 14.13 -34.61
CA GLU A 4 2.99 13.05 -33.71
C GLU A 4 1.70 12.56 -33.03
N GLN A 5 1.28 11.32 -33.34
CA GLN A 5 0.12 10.71 -32.69
C GLN A 5 0.51 10.36 -31.24
N VAL A 6 0.15 11.23 -30.31
CA VAL A 6 0.32 10.93 -28.88
C VAL A 6 -0.67 9.83 -28.49
N SER A 7 -0.16 8.73 -27.96
CA SER A 7 -1.00 7.62 -27.52
C SER A 7 -1.80 7.98 -26.26
N SER A 8 -2.98 7.39 -26.08
CA SER A 8 -3.81 7.62 -24.89
C SER A 8 -3.07 7.27 -23.59
N ALA A 9 -2.21 6.24 -23.61
CA ALA A 9 -1.43 5.82 -22.44
C ALA A 9 -0.39 6.88 -22.02
N GLU A 10 0.20 7.58 -22.99
CA GLU A 10 1.15 8.66 -22.74
C GLU A 10 0.45 9.91 -22.19
N LEU A 11 -0.76 10.22 -22.67
CA LEU A 11 -1.58 11.30 -22.13
C LEU A 11 -1.99 11.02 -20.67
N VAL A 12 -2.35 9.77 -20.36
CA VAL A 12 -2.66 9.34 -18.99
C VAL A 12 -1.44 9.52 -18.08
N GLY A 13 -0.28 9.00 -18.47
CA GLY A 13 0.95 9.12 -17.69
C GLY A 13 1.30 10.58 -17.37
N LYS A 14 1.36 11.44 -18.41
CA LYS A 14 1.65 12.88 -18.23
C LYS A 14 0.63 13.59 -17.32
N THR A 15 -0.63 13.17 -17.36
CA THR A 15 -1.67 13.76 -16.50
C THR A 15 -1.48 13.34 -15.05
N LEU A 16 -1.22 12.05 -14.80
CA LEU A 16 -0.97 11.53 -13.46
C LEU A 16 0.31 12.14 -12.86
N GLU A 17 1.37 12.30 -13.65
CA GLU A 17 2.60 12.99 -13.23
C GLU A 17 2.33 14.44 -12.81
N LYS A 18 1.52 15.19 -13.56
CA LYS A 18 1.16 16.57 -13.19
C LYS A 18 0.35 16.62 -11.90
N LEU A 19 -0.59 15.70 -11.71
CA LEU A 19 -1.39 15.63 -10.47
C LEU A 19 -0.52 15.26 -9.27
N ASN A 20 0.33 14.24 -9.41
CA ASN A 20 1.26 13.82 -8.36
C ASN A 20 2.26 14.93 -8.02
N GLY A 21 2.82 15.61 -9.04
CA GLY A 21 3.70 16.77 -8.85
C GLY A 21 3.04 17.97 -8.16
N ALA A 22 1.71 18.06 -8.18
CA ALA A 22 0.93 19.03 -7.43
C ALA A 22 0.55 18.57 -6.00
N GLY A 23 1.03 17.39 -5.57
CA GLY A 23 0.75 16.82 -4.25
C GLY A 23 -0.53 15.98 -4.16
N VAL A 24 -1.18 15.68 -5.28
CA VAL A 24 -2.35 14.79 -5.31
C VAL A 24 -1.90 13.34 -5.32
N ARG A 25 -2.32 12.55 -4.33
CA ARG A 25 -2.01 11.12 -4.28
C ARG A 25 -2.82 10.33 -5.31
N ILE A 26 -2.17 9.39 -5.98
CA ILE A 26 -2.77 8.53 -7.02
C ILE A 26 -3.00 7.14 -6.45
N ALA A 27 -4.26 6.70 -6.50
CA ALA A 27 -4.70 5.40 -6.00
C ALA A 27 -5.53 4.69 -7.07
N PRO A 28 -4.94 3.83 -7.93
CA PRO A 28 -5.70 3.03 -8.88
C PRO A 28 -6.68 2.10 -8.15
N ASP A 29 -7.90 2.02 -8.67
CA ASP A 29 -8.93 1.13 -8.11
C ASP A 29 -8.79 -0.31 -8.64
N ASP A 30 -9.36 -1.26 -7.90
CA ASP A 30 -9.51 -2.66 -8.31
C ASP A 30 -8.20 -3.38 -8.70
N PHE A 31 -7.11 -3.21 -7.94
CA PHE A 31 -5.84 -3.86 -8.26
C PHE A 31 -5.97 -5.38 -8.26
N GLY A 32 -5.51 -6.00 -9.35
CA GLY A 32 -5.54 -7.46 -9.53
C GLY A 32 -6.76 -8.00 -10.27
N THR A 33 -7.71 -7.16 -10.70
CA THR A 33 -8.90 -7.57 -11.48
C THR A 33 -8.72 -7.50 -13.00
N GLY A 34 -7.57 -7.00 -13.47
CA GLY A 34 -7.20 -6.90 -14.89
C GLY A 34 -7.09 -5.46 -15.41
N TYR A 35 -7.73 -4.49 -14.75
CA TYR A 35 -7.61 -3.07 -15.12
C TYR A 35 -6.39 -2.42 -14.48
N ALA A 36 -6.33 -2.33 -13.14
CA ALA A 36 -5.11 -1.95 -12.44
C ALA A 36 -4.16 -3.16 -12.33
N SER A 37 -2.93 -2.99 -12.81
CA SER A 37 -1.96 -4.09 -12.98
C SER A 37 -0.55 -3.66 -12.59
N LEU A 38 0.37 -4.63 -12.59
CA LEU A 38 1.81 -4.38 -12.41
C LEU A 38 2.37 -3.37 -13.42
N PHE A 39 1.80 -3.30 -14.63
CA PHE A 39 2.19 -2.31 -15.62
C PHE A 39 1.91 -0.90 -15.11
N HIS A 40 0.73 -0.65 -14.55
CA HIS A 40 0.37 0.66 -14.01
C HIS A 40 1.22 1.01 -12.79
N LEU A 41 1.44 0.06 -11.87
CA LEU A 41 2.30 0.27 -10.71
C LEU A 41 3.75 0.62 -11.09
N ARG A 42 4.28 0.01 -12.17
CA ARG A 42 5.63 0.27 -12.65
C ARG A 42 5.79 1.59 -13.39
N ASN A 43 4.79 1.98 -14.19
CA ASN A 43 4.94 3.07 -15.17
C ASN A 43 4.27 4.39 -14.75
N TYR A 44 3.42 4.39 -13.71
CA TYR A 44 2.72 5.58 -13.24
C TYR A 44 3.09 5.92 -11.80
N PRO A 45 2.97 7.20 -11.39
CA PRO A 45 3.29 7.64 -10.03
C PRO A 45 2.17 7.23 -9.06
N VAL A 46 2.11 5.93 -8.75
CA VAL A 46 1.12 5.34 -7.84
C VAL A 46 1.58 5.51 -6.40
N ASP A 47 0.72 6.05 -5.55
CA ASP A 47 0.98 6.22 -4.11
C ASP A 47 0.29 5.12 -3.27
N VAL A 48 -0.82 4.57 -3.78
CA VAL A 48 -1.66 3.61 -3.07
C VAL A 48 -2.11 2.48 -4.00
N VAL A 49 -2.01 1.25 -3.53
CA VAL A 49 -2.60 0.04 -4.14
C VAL A 49 -3.81 -0.38 -3.33
N LYS A 50 -4.97 -0.51 -4.00
CA LYS A 50 -6.21 -0.98 -3.38
C LYS A 50 -6.41 -2.47 -3.70
N ILE A 51 -6.40 -3.33 -2.68
CA ILE A 51 -6.71 -4.76 -2.83
C ILE A 51 -8.22 -4.90 -2.90
N ASP A 52 -8.73 -5.34 -4.05
CA ASP A 52 -10.15 -5.49 -4.30
C ASP A 52 -10.84 -6.45 -3.31
N ARG A 53 -12.11 -6.15 -3.03
CA ARG A 53 -12.96 -6.91 -2.11
C ARG A 53 -13.08 -8.38 -2.48
N SER A 54 -13.01 -8.75 -3.75
CA SER A 54 -13.15 -10.15 -4.17
C SER A 54 -12.06 -11.04 -3.60
N PHE A 55 -10.84 -10.52 -3.45
CA PHE A 55 -9.74 -11.22 -2.78
C PHE A 55 -9.97 -11.30 -1.26
N VAL A 56 -10.40 -10.19 -0.66
CA VAL A 56 -10.62 -10.09 0.80
C VAL A 56 -11.75 -11.01 1.25
N GLN A 57 -12.87 -11.03 0.53
CA GLN A 57 -13.99 -11.94 0.80
C GLN A 57 -13.56 -13.41 0.74
N GLY A 58 -12.58 -13.73 -0.09
CA GLY A 58 -12.06 -15.08 -0.23
C GLY A 58 -11.00 -15.51 0.79
N ILE A 59 -10.66 -14.69 1.80
CA ILE A 59 -9.68 -15.05 2.85
C ILE A 59 -10.10 -16.30 3.64
N GLY A 60 -11.39 -16.42 3.96
CA GLY A 60 -11.93 -17.57 4.70
C GLY A 60 -12.09 -18.84 3.86
N SER A 61 -12.02 -18.73 2.54
CA SER A 61 -12.38 -19.80 1.60
C SER A 61 -11.18 -20.61 1.09
N GLY A 62 -9.93 -20.21 1.40
CA GLY A 62 -8.75 -20.99 1.00
C GLY A 62 -7.42 -20.22 0.98
N LYS A 63 -6.33 -20.96 0.76
CA LYS A 63 -4.94 -20.42 0.78
C LYS A 63 -4.61 -19.52 -0.42
N GLY A 64 -5.32 -19.64 -1.53
CA GLY A 64 -5.04 -18.90 -2.77
C GLY A 64 -5.12 -17.39 -2.60
N ASN A 65 -6.25 -16.88 -2.09
CA ASN A 65 -6.44 -15.44 -1.88
C ASN A 65 -5.46 -14.87 -0.86
N ARG A 66 -5.20 -15.62 0.22
CA ARG A 66 -4.19 -15.23 1.22
C ARG A 66 -2.81 -15.07 0.59
N ALA A 67 -2.40 -16.00 -0.28
CA ALA A 67 -1.13 -15.89 -0.99
C ALA A 67 -1.08 -14.70 -1.96
N ILE A 68 -2.16 -14.44 -2.71
CA ILE A 68 -2.24 -13.29 -3.61
C ILE A 68 -2.15 -11.97 -2.84
N ILE A 69 -2.92 -11.83 -1.75
CA ILE A 69 -2.90 -10.66 -0.88
C ILE A 69 -1.49 -10.43 -0.33
N SER A 70 -0.85 -11.46 0.21
CA SER A 70 0.52 -11.36 0.74
C SER A 70 1.53 -10.97 -0.34
N ALA A 71 1.39 -11.50 -1.56
CA ALA A 71 2.25 -11.11 -2.68
C ALA A 71 2.06 -9.64 -3.08
N VAL A 72 0.82 -9.15 -3.14
CA VAL A 72 0.51 -7.74 -3.43
C VAL A 72 1.06 -6.82 -2.34
N ILE A 73 0.95 -7.21 -1.06
CA ILE A 73 1.51 -6.42 0.04
C ILE A 73 3.03 -6.32 -0.06
N GLY A 74 3.74 -7.46 -0.23
CA GLY A 74 5.20 -7.44 -0.34
C GLY A 74 5.71 -6.69 -1.58
N LEU A 75 4.98 -6.77 -2.70
CA LEU A 75 5.26 -5.96 -3.87
C LEU A 75 5.08 -4.47 -3.58
N SER A 76 3.98 -4.10 -2.94
CA SER A 76 3.68 -2.70 -2.61
C SER A 76 4.74 -2.11 -1.69
N GLU A 77 5.19 -2.88 -0.70
CA GLU A 77 6.31 -2.51 0.17
C GLU A 77 7.61 -2.28 -0.63
N SER A 78 7.91 -3.16 -1.59
CA SER A 78 9.11 -3.03 -2.44
C SER A 78 9.08 -1.78 -3.33
N PHE A 79 7.88 -1.34 -3.74
CA PHE A 79 7.68 -0.10 -4.50
C PHE A 79 7.52 1.13 -3.60
N GLY A 80 7.48 0.96 -2.27
CA GLY A 80 7.26 2.06 -1.33
C GLY A 80 5.85 2.65 -1.38
N VAL A 81 4.86 1.88 -1.83
CA VAL A 81 3.46 2.33 -1.97
C VAL A 81 2.59 1.78 -0.84
N GLN A 82 1.59 2.56 -0.42
CA GLN A 82 0.67 2.17 0.63
C GLN A 82 -0.35 1.14 0.12
N VAL A 83 -0.75 0.18 0.96
CA VAL A 83 -1.82 -0.77 0.64
C VAL A 83 -3.09 -0.41 1.40
N VAL A 84 -4.23 -0.43 0.70
CA VAL A 84 -5.57 -0.34 1.28
C VAL A 84 -6.36 -1.59 0.92
N ALA A 85 -6.85 -2.33 1.91
CA ALA A 85 -7.70 -3.50 1.65
C ALA A 85 -9.20 -3.13 1.67
N GLU A 86 -9.96 -3.63 0.71
CA GLU A 86 -11.39 -3.32 0.56
C GLU A 86 -12.31 -4.47 0.94
N GLY A 87 -13.54 -4.15 1.36
CA GLY A 87 -14.55 -5.16 1.66
C GLY A 87 -14.26 -5.98 2.91
N ILE A 88 -13.62 -5.39 3.93
CA ILE A 88 -13.42 -6.04 5.22
C ILE A 88 -14.75 -6.11 5.96
N GLU A 89 -15.28 -7.31 6.10
CA GLU A 89 -16.58 -7.59 6.71
C GLU A 89 -16.46 -8.43 8.00
N THR A 90 -15.33 -9.14 8.18
CA THR A 90 -15.12 -10.01 9.35
C THR A 90 -13.83 -9.70 10.08
N LYS A 91 -13.81 -9.99 11.39
CA LYS A 91 -12.60 -9.87 12.22
C LYS A 91 -11.47 -10.76 11.71
N GLU A 92 -11.79 -11.96 11.21
CA GLU A 92 -10.80 -12.86 10.62
C GLU A 92 -10.06 -12.22 9.43
N GLN A 93 -10.79 -11.55 8.53
CA GLN A 93 -10.20 -10.83 7.41
C GLN A 93 -9.28 -9.70 7.89
N ALA A 94 -9.75 -8.89 8.84
CA ALA A 94 -8.97 -7.79 9.41
C ALA A 94 -7.70 -8.28 10.12
N ASP A 95 -7.80 -9.36 10.89
CA ASP A 95 -6.68 -9.96 11.62
C ASP A 95 -5.65 -10.54 10.67
N PHE A 96 -6.07 -11.23 9.60
CA PHE A 96 -5.15 -11.70 8.57
C PHE A 96 -4.45 -10.55 7.86
N LEU A 97 -5.19 -9.54 7.39
CA LEU A 97 -4.63 -8.38 6.68
C LEU A 97 -3.60 -7.65 7.53
N ARG A 98 -3.90 -7.46 8.81
CA ARG A 98 -2.99 -6.85 9.78
C ARG A 98 -1.73 -7.68 9.98
N GLN A 99 -1.85 -9.00 10.15
CA GLN A 99 -0.70 -9.90 10.26
C GLN A 99 0.16 -9.92 8.98
N ALA A 100 -0.48 -9.78 7.82
CA ALA A 100 0.19 -9.72 6.54
C ALA A 100 0.86 -8.35 6.25
N GLY A 101 0.71 -7.36 7.13
CA GLY A 101 1.32 -6.04 7.00
C GLY A 101 0.43 -4.95 6.39
N CYS A 102 -0.85 -5.24 6.08
CA CYS A 102 -1.79 -4.24 5.60
C CYS A 102 -2.45 -3.50 6.78
N MET A 103 -2.09 -2.23 6.97
CA MET A 103 -2.52 -1.40 8.11
C MET A 103 -3.71 -0.49 7.82
N VAL A 104 -4.12 -0.38 6.56
CA VAL A 104 -5.23 0.49 6.14
C VAL A 104 -6.26 -0.37 5.41
N GLY A 105 -7.53 -0.20 5.75
CA GLY A 105 -8.59 -0.92 5.07
C GLY A 105 -9.95 -0.26 5.25
N GLN A 106 -10.89 -0.68 4.43
CA GLN A 106 -12.28 -0.24 4.44
C GLN A 106 -13.22 -1.44 4.34
N GLY A 107 -14.39 -1.32 4.95
CA GLY A 107 -15.43 -2.35 4.86
C GLY A 107 -16.44 -2.25 5.99
N PHE A 108 -17.50 -3.04 5.87
CA PHE A 108 -18.67 -2.99 6.76
C PHE A 108 -18.36 -3.45 8.18
N LEU A 109 -17.23 -4.13 8.42
CA LEU A 109 -16.75 -4.38 9.78
C LEU A 109 -16.54 -3.08 10.57
N PHE A 110 -16.13 -2.01 9.88
CA PHE A 110 -15.90 -0.71 10.49
C PHE A 110 -17.13 0.17 10.36
N PHE A 111 -17.47 0.57 9.14
CA PHE A 111 -18.63 1.40 8.83
C PHE A 111 -19.12 1.11 7.40
N SER A 112 -20.43 1.13 7.21
CA SER A 112 -21.02 1.23 5.86
C SER A 112 -20.87 2.65 5.30
N PRO A 113 -20.98 2.87 3.97
CA PRO A 113 -21.05 4.20 3.39
C PRO A 113 -22.09 5.06 4.08
N VAL A 114 -21.68 6.24 4.53
CA VAL A 114 -22.55 7.19 5.25
C VAL A 114 -22.87 8.40 4.38
N ALA A 115 -24.03 9.01 4.61
CA ALA A 115 -24.37 10.27 3.97
C ALA A 115 -23.36 11.36 4.36
N ALA A 116 -23.02 12.28 3.44
CA ALA A 116 -22.04 13.35 3.68
C ALA A 116 -22.31 14.14 4.97
N LYS A 117 -23.59 14.43 5.27
CA LYS A 117 -24.02 15.13 6.49
C LYS A 117 -23.68 14.41 7.80
N ARG A 118 -23.43 13.09 7.77
CA ARG A 118 -23.05 12.28 8.94
C ARG A 118 -21.54 12.25 9.18
N VAL A 119 -20.73 12.60 8.17
CA VAL A 119 -19.26 12.51 8.27
C VAL A 119 -18.70 13.35 9.42
N PRO A 120 -19.11 14.61 9.65
CA PRO A 120 -18.56 15.41 10.75
C PRO A 120 -18.79 14.75 12.12
N GLY A 121 -20.04 14.36 12.43
CA GLY A 121 -20.34 13.71 13.71
C GLY A 121 -19.63 12.36 13.87
N LEU A 122 -19.47 11.60 12.77
CA LEU A 122 -18.68 10.37 12.80
C LEU A 122 -17.20 10.63 13.14
N MET A 123 -16.61 11.72 12.63
CA MET A 123 -15.22 12.09 12.94
C MET A 123 -15.05 12.46 14.42
N ASP A 124 -16.07 13.03 15.06
CA ASP A 124 -16.07 13.37 16.49
C ASP A 124 -16.24 12.13 17.39
N GLU A 125 -17.00 11.13 16.93
CA GLU A 125 -17.24 9.86 17.64
C GLU A 125 -16.04 8.90 17.57
N LEU A 126 -15.25 8.98 16.49
CA LEU A 126 -14.07 8.15 16.34
C LEU A 126 -13.01 8.54 17.38
N PRO A 127 -12.41 7.58 18.09
CA PRO A 127 -11.35 7.89 19.03
C PRO A 127 -10.24 8.64 18.28
N ALA A 128 -9.77 9.74 18.87
CA ALA A 128 -8.66 10.51 18.32
C ALA A 128 -7.55 9.55 17.94
N ARG A 129 -7.24 9.48 16.63
CA ARG A 129 -6.26 8.55 16.09
C ARG A 129 -4.98 8.70 16.90
N GLN A 130 -4.49 7.61 17.51
CA GLN A 130 -3.06 7.50 17.78
C GLN A 130 -2.44 7.62 16.39
N VAL A 131 -1.88 8.78 16.08
CA VAL A 131 -1.28 9.08 14.79
C VAL A 131 -0.25 7.98 14.56
N MET A 132 -0.59 7.01 13.69
CA MET A 132 0.41 6.10 13.17
C MET A 132 1.42 7.01 12.51
N PRO A 133 2.69 7.01 12.94
CA PRO A 133 3.67 7.92 12.39
C PRO A 133 3.64 7.72 10.88
N THR A 134 3.35 8.80 10.16
CA THR A 134 3.63 8.90 8.74
C THR A 134 5.15 8.99 8.57
N SER A 135 5.91 8.03 9.12
CA SER A 135 7.32 7.91 8.84
C SER A 135 7.48 7.16 7.52
N PHE A 136 6.97 7.75 6.45
CA PHE A 136 7.56 7.54 5.14
C PHE A 136 8.49 8.72 4.91
N SER A 137 9.63 8.68 5.61
CA SER A 137 10.82 9.40 5.18
C SER A 137 11.68 8.44 4.39
N SER A 138 12.27 8.89 3.29
CA SER A 138 13.11 8.12 2.35
C SER A 138 14.42 7.56 2.94
N ASN A 139 14.48 7.19 4.21
CA ASN A 139 15.68 6.68 4.88
C ASN A 139 15.38 5.60 5.93
N THR A 140 14.49 4.65 5.64
CA THR A 140 14.36 3.47 6.50
C THR A 140 15.64 2.62 6.38
N VAL A 141 16.40 2.57 7.48
CA VAL A 141 17.52 1.64 7.67
C VAL A 141 16.96 0.38 8.28
N SER A 142 17.04 -0.73 7.54
CA SER A 142 16.69 -2.05 8.08
C SER A 142 17.86 -2.56 8.91
N LEU A 143 17.64 -2.75 10.21
CA LEU A 143 18.58 -3.49 11.04
C LEU A 143 18.38 -4.99 10.75
N VAL A 144 19.35 -5.58 10.06
CA VAL A 144 19.41 -7.04 9.91
C VAL A 144 20.06 -7.60 11.15
N ASP A 145 19.27 -8.25 12.01
CA ASP A 145 19.83 -9.10 13.05
C ASP A 145 20.39 -10.37 12.40
N LYS A 146 21.73 -10.47 12.35
CA LYS A 146 22.42 -11.70 11.96
C LYS A 146 22.78 -12.49 13.21
N SER A 147 21.78 -12.92 13.97
CA SER A 147 21.99 -13.89 15.03
C SER A 147 21.66 -15.31 14.55
N SER A 148 22.61 -15.93 13.85
CA SER A 148 22.87 -17.35 14.13
C SER A 148 23.73 -17.40 15.40
N PRO A 149 23.50 -18.33 16.34
CA PRO A 149 24.23 -18.37 17.58
C PRO A 149 25.67 -18.83 17.31
N GLY A 150 26.64 -17.92 17.30
CA GLY A 150 28.03 -18.32 17.08
C GLY A 150 29.10 -17.23 17.09
N ASP A 151 28.88 -16.05 16.52
CA ASP A 151 29.98 -15.09 16.33
C ASP A 151 29.64 -13.65 16.73
N GLY A 152 30.67 -12.97 17.23
CA GLY A 152 30.61 -11.72 17.99
C GLY A 152 29.88 -10.53 17.33
N ALA A 153 29.43 -9.65 18.23
CA ALA A 153 28.54 -8.52 18.01
C ALA A 153 28.98 -7.55 16.91
N GLY A 154 28.04 -7.25 16.01
CA GLY A 154 28.13 -6.12 15.08
C GLY A 154 26.80 -5.85 14.38
N LEU A 155 25.98 -4.96 14.93
CA LEU A 155 24.84 -4.38 14.21
C LEU A 155 25.38 -3.56 13.03
N SER A 156 25.13 -4.03 11.81
CA SER A 156 25.40 -3.27 10.58
C SER A 156 24.09 -2.75 10.01
N ALA A 157 23.97 -1.42 9.96
CA ALA A 157 22.88 -0.72 9.32
C ALA A 157 23.12 -0.68 7.80
N LEU A 158 22.19 -1.26 7.03
CA LEU A 158 22.17 -1.20 5.57
C LEU A 158 20.98 -0.37 5.11
N ARG A 159 21.21 0.50 4.12
CA ARG A 159 20.15 1.12 3.34
C ARG A 159 19.59 0.09 2.35
N ASN A 160 18.34 0.25 1.94
CA ASN A 160 17.70 -0.61 0.92
C ASN A 160 18.39 -0.57 -0.45
N ASP A 161 19.22 0.45 -0.71
CA ASP A 161 20.07 0.56 -1.90
C ASP A 161 21.39 -0.25 -1.80
N GLY A 162 21.58 -1.02 -0.71
CA GLY A 162 22.78 -1.81 -0.46
C GLY A 162 23.95 -1.02 0.12
N THR A 163 23.81 0.28 0.32
CA THR A 163 24.89 1.13 0.82
C THR A 163 25.03 0.98 2.35
N ARG A 164 26.25 0.79 2.82
CA ARG A 164 26.56 0.76 4.27
C ARG A 164 26.41 2.15 4.88
N VAL A 165 25.72 2.22 6.02
CA VAL A 165 25.73 3.44 6.85
C VAL A 165 27.09 3.54 7.52
N SER A 166 27.91 4.51 7.10
CA SER A 166 29.20 4.81 7.72
C SER A 166 28.97 5.37 9.13
N ARG A 167 29.62 4.78 10.14
CA ARG A 167 29.64 5.32 11.50
C ARG A 167 30.51 6.58 11.50
N ARG A 168 29.97 7.71 11.96
CA ARG A 168 30.80 8.83 12.44
C ARG A 168 31.34 8.48 13.82
#